data_AF-A0A4R2SBU7-F1
#
_entry.id   AF-A0A4R2SBU7-F1
#
_cell.length_a   1.000
_cell.length_b   1.000
_cell.length_c   1.000
_cell.angle_alpha   90.00
_cell.angle_beta   90.00
_cell.angle_gamma   90.00
#
_symmetry.space_group_name_H-M   'P 1'
#
loop_
_entity.id
_entity.type
_entity.pdbx_description
1 polymer ?
#
loop_
_entity_poly.entity_id
_entity_poly.type
_entity_poly.pdbx_seq_one_letter_code
_entity_poly.pdbx_strand_id
1 'polypeptide(L)'
;MIKCISKFVDATAVSLFHFKRSKQSQFKDGDTTNYVFSTPICPDIRFQEKENSSGYRSGLYSFNNTSINGLVRTPASGLYYQKEDQESRTHVIVIHGWRMDNMDRLKNLFLDSFMESAYELYFVTLPYHFDRVEDGDFGWRIYGNREYKANARGLWSNC
;
A
#
# COMPACT_ATOMS: atom_id res chain seq x y z
N MET A 1 -5.71 20.61 16.92
CA MET A 1 -5.15 21.31 15.74
C MET A 1 -5.96 22.57 15.47
N ILE A 2 -5.32 23.72 15.25
CA ILE A 2 -6.03 25.00 15.03
C ILE A 2 -6.69 24.95 13.63
N LYS A 3 -8.01 25.17 13.57
CA LYS A 3 -8.86 25.02 12.37
C LYS A 3 -8.30 25.71 11.11
N CYS A 4 -7.69 26.88 11.28
CA CYS A 4 -7.11 27.65 10.17
C CYS A 4 -5.90 26.95 9.54
N ILE A 5 -5.05 26.33 10.36
CA ILE A 5 -3.85 25.61 9.89
C ILE A 5 -4.28 24.38 9.09
N SER A 6 -5.26 23.61 9.58
CA SER A 6 -5.78 22.44 8.85
C SER A 6 -6.28 22.83 7.46
N LYS A 7 -7.13 23.87 7.37
CA LYS A 7 -7.66 24.34 6.09
C LYS A 7 -6.57 24.76 5.12
N PHE A 8 -5.54 25.46 5.62
CA PHE A 8 -4.41 25.89 4.80
C PHE A 8 -3.60 24.71 4.26
N VAL A 9 -3.30 23.72 5.12
CA VAL A 9 -2.59 22.51 4.72
C VAL A 9 -3.38 21.74 3.68
N ASP A 10 -4.69 21.54 3.90
CA ASP A 10 -5.56 20.83 2.96
C ASP A 10 -5.62 21.53 1.60
N ALA A 11 -5.84 22.86 1.60
CA ALA A 11 -5.89 23.65 0.37
C ALA A 11 -4.56 23.59 -0.41
N THR A 12 -3.44 23.66 0.30
CA THR A 12 -2.10 23.58 -0.30
C THR A 12 -1.84 22.20 -0.88
N ALA A 13 -2.17 21.13 -0.16
CA ALA A 13 -1.99 19.75 -0.60
C ALA A 13 -2.82 19.46 -1.86
N VAL A 14 -4.10 19.83 -1.87
CA VAL A 14 -4.99 19.66 -3.02
C VAL A 14 -4.47 20.42 -4.23
N SER A 15 -4.07 21.69 -4.05
CA SER A 15 -3.55 22.51 -5.13
C SER A 15 -2.28 21.90 -5.73
N LEU A 16 -1.33 21.50 -4.88
CA LEU A 16 -0.09 20.87 -5.31
C LEU A 16 -0.35 19.57 -6.08
N PHE A 17 -1.30 18.75 -5.62
CA PHE A 17 -1.70 17.54 -6.31
C PHE A 17 -2.31 17.84 -7.68
N HIS A 18 -3.15 18.86 -7.79
CA HIS A 18 -3.76 19.24 -9.05
C HIS A 18 -2.68 19.62 -10.08
N PHE A 19 -1.73 20.47 -9.68
CA PHE A 19 -0.64 20.93 -10.55
C PHE A 19 0.32 19.81 -10.96
N LYS A 20 0.66 18.91 -10.03
CA LYS A 20 1.67 17.86 -10.28
C LYS A 20 1.09 16.62 -10.98
N ARG A 21 -0.16 16.25 -10.67
CA ARG A 21 -0.68 14.89 -10.91
C ARG A 21 -2.02 14.83 -11.67
N SER A 22 -2.70 15.95 -11.91
CA SER A 22 -4.02 15.97 -12.57
C SER A 22 -4.09 16.89 -13.79
N LYS A 23 -3.01 16.99 -14.57
CA LYS A 23 -2.98 17.85 -15.77
C LYS A 23 -3.92 17.38 -16.89
N GLN A 24 -4.29 16.10 -16.90
CA GLN A 24 -5.18 15.51 -17.88
C GLN A 24 -6.36 14.85 -17.17
N SER A 25 -7.55 14.96 -17.77
CA SER A 25 -8.72 14.22 -17.29
C SER A 25 -8.46 12.73 -17.43
N GLN A 26 -8.70 11.99 -16.35
CA GLN A 26 -8.68 10.53 -16.34
C GLN A 26 -10.10 9.94 -16.38
N PHE A 27 -11.13 10.79 -16.37
CA PHE A 27 -12.52 10.39 -16.45
C PHE A 27 -12.90 10.17 -17.90
N LYS A 28 -13.45 8.99 -18.18
CA LYS A 28 -14.22 8.71 -19.40
C LYS A 28 -15.68 8.62 -18.98
N ASP A 29 -16.59 9.15 -19.78
CA ASP A 29 -18.02 8.91 -19.59
C ASP A 29 -18.27 7.41 -19.82
N GLY A 30 -18.63 6.69 -18.76
CA GLY A 30 -18.68 5.23 -18.81
C GLY A 30 -19.25 4.56 -17.56
N ASP A 31 -20.43 3.99 -17.78
CA ASP A 31 -21.11 2.86 -17.14
C ASP A 31 -21.06 2.69 -15.61
N THR A 32 -22.18 3.01 -14.96
CA THR A 32 -22.50 2.63 -13.58
C THR A 32 -22.76 1.12 -13.52
N THR A 33 -21.70 0.33 -13.59
CA THR A 33 -21.80 -1.11 -13.35
C THR A 33 -21.94 -1.36 -11.85
N ASN A 34 -23.03 -2.03 -11.46
CA ASN A 34 -23.22 -2.50 -10.10
C ASN A 34 -22.16 -3.57 -9.79
N TYR A 35 -21.11 -3.21 -9.06
CA TYR A 35 -20.11 -4.16 -8.59
C TYR A 35 -20.75 -5.09 -7.54
N VAL A 36 -21.07 -6.31 -7.93
CA VAL A 36 -21.43 -7.38 -7.01
C VAL A 36 -20.14 -8.04 -6.54
N PHE A 37 -19.77 -7.80 -5.29
CA PHE A 37 -18.64 -8.48 -4.67
C PHE A 37 -19.06 -9.90 -4.28
N SER A 38 -18.48 -10.90 -4.93
CA SER A 38 -18.61 -12.29 -4.49
C SER A 38 -17.94 -12.50 -3.13
N THR A 39 -18.37 -13.53 -2.39
CA THR A 39 -17.71 -13.95 -1.15
C THR A 39 -16.21 -14.13 -1.37
N PRO A 40 -15.33 -13.47 -0.59
CA PRO A 40 -13.89 -13.56 -0.80
C PRO A 40 -13.40 -14.98 -0.49
N ILE A 41 -12.59 -15.52 -1.39
CA ILE A 41 -11.82 -16.75 -1.14
C ILE A 41 -10.50 -16.32 -0.52
N CYS A 42 -10.09 -16.97 0.58
CA CYS A 42 -8.80 -16.70 1.20
C CYS A 42 -7.68 -17.11 0.22
N PRO A 43 -6.85 -16.18 -0.25
CA PRO A 43 -5.78 -16.50 -1.20
C PRO A 43 -4.61 -17.18 -0.47
N ASP A 44 -3.74 -17.85 -1.24
CA ASP A 44 -2.45 -18.33 -0.71
C ASP A 44 -1.52 -17.12 -0.44
N ILE A 45 -1.28 -16.83 0.85
CA ILE A 45 -0.47 -15.70 1.30
C ILE A 45 0.94 -16.18 1.61
N ARG A 46 1.93 -15.59 0.95
CA ARG A 46 3.35 -15.86 1.15
C ARG A 46 3.99 -14.74 1.96
N PHE A 47 4.79 -15.09 2.95
CA PHE A 47 5.54 -14.17 3.79
C PHE A 47 7.02 -14.28 3.50
N GLN A 48 7.68 -13.13 3.32
CA GLN A 48 9.13 -13.00 3.19
C GLN A 48 9.61 -12.13 4.35
N GLU A 49 10.21 -12.76 5.34
CA GLU A 49 10.79 -12.08 6.49
C GLU A 49 12.07 -11.33 6.09
N LYS A 50 12.22 -10.11 6.61
CA LYS A 50 13.39 -9.27 6.36
C LYS A 50 14.10 -8.91 7.64
N GLU A 51 13.33 -8.58 8.68
CA GLU A 51 13.85 -8.04 9.93
C GLU A 51 13.11 -8.67 11.10
N ASN A 52 13.88 -9.09 12.10
CA ASN A 52 13.38 -9.50 13.40
C ASN A 52 13.99 -8.56 14.44
N SER A 53 13.15 -7.73 15.05
CA SER A 53 13.60 -6.78 16.06
C SER A 53 12.50 -6.52 17.07
N SER A 54 12.90 -6.31 18.33
CA SER A 54 11.99 -5.91 19.41
C SER A 54 10.81 -6.88 19.65
N GLY A 55 11.00 -8.19 19.44
CA GLY A 55 9.95 -9.20 19.61
C GLY A 55 8.91 -9.22 18.49
N TYR A 56 9.24 -8.60 17.35
CA TYR A 56 8.43 -8.57 16.15
C TYR A 56 9.17 -9.16 14.95
N ARG A 57 8.51 -10.08 14.26
CA ARG A 57 8.86 -10.49 12.90
C ARG A 57 8.24 -9.52 11.90
N SER A 58 9.01 -9.08 10.93
CA SER A 58 8.55 -8.13 9.92
C SER A 58 9.11 -8.42 8.54
N GLY A 59 8.36 -8.01 7.53
CA GLY A 59 8.76 -8.24 6.15
C GLY A 59 7.66 -7.92 5.16
N LEU A 60 7.73 -8.58 4.00
CA LEU A 60 6.76 -8.43 2.92
C LEU A 60 5.82 -9.64 2.91
N TYR A 61 4.53 -9.39 2.71
CA TYR A 61 3.59 -10.43 2.33
C TYR A 61 3.13 -10.21 0.89
N SER A 62 2.79 -11.29 0.21
CA SER A 62 2.27 -11.24 -1.16
C SER A 62 1.27 -12.36 -1.41
N PHE A 63 0.28 -12.11 -2.26
CA PHE A 63 -0.66 -13.11 -2.73
C PHE A 63 -1.11 -12.81 -4.16
N ASN A 64 -1.45 -13.85 -4.90
CA ASN A 64 -1.99 -13.68 -6.24
C ASN A 64 -3.41 -13.14 -6.13
N ASN A 65 -3.65 -11.97 -6.72
CA ASN A 65 -4.98 -11.39 -6.74
C ASN A 65 -5.84 -12.14 -7.75
N THR A 66 -7.02 -12.62 -7.35
CA THR A 66 -8.02 -13.10 -8.29
C THR A 66 -8.49 -11.87 -9.06
N SER A 67 -8.26 -11.86 -10.36
CA SER A 67 -8.51 -10.67 -11.18
C SER A 67 -9.99 -10.27 -11.12
N ILE A 68 -10.30 -9.14 -10.48
CA ILE A 68 -11.58 -8.47 -10.71
C ILE A 68 -11.47 -7.91 -12.15
N ASN A 69 -12.16 -8.56 -13.09
CA ASN A 69 -12.25 -8.16 -14.50
C ASN A 69 -10.94 -8.15 -15.30
N GLY A 70 -9.95 -8.98 -14.95
CA GLY A 70 -8.71 -9.12 -15.75
C GLY A 70 -7.75 -7.92 -15.73
N LEU A 71 -8.03 -6.90 -14.91
CA LEU A 71 -7.35 -5.59 -14.95
C LEU A 71 -6.13 -5.47 -14.05
N VAL A 72 -5.92 -6.37 -13.09
CA VAL A 72 -4.79 -6.30 -12.16
C VAL A 72 -3.91 -7.53 -12.33
N ARG A 73 -2.83 -7.37 -13.10
CA ARG A 73 -1.86 -8.43 -13.40
C ARG A 73 -0.80 -8.59 -12.31
N THR A 74 -0.58 -7.56 -11.50
CA THR A 74 0.45 -7.57 -10.45
C THR A 74 -0.09 -8.21 -9.17
N PRO A 75 0.67 -9.14 -8.55
CA PRO A 75 0.33 -9.69 -7.23
C PRO A 75 0.02 -8.57 -6.22
N ALA A 76 -0.89 -8.84 -5.30
CA ALA A 76 -1.10 -7.96 -4.16
C ALA A 76 0.03 -8.17 -3.16
N SER A 77 0.54 -7.08 -2.61
CA SER A 77 1.68 -7.07 -1.70
C SER A 77 1.47 -6.04 -0.58
N GLY A 78 2.25 -6.18 0.49
CA GLY A 78 2.26 -5.24 1.60
C GLY A 78 3.35 -5.55 2.62
N LEU A 79 3.47 -4.68 3.62
CA LEU A 79 4.36 -4.90 4.77
C LEU A 79 3.59 -5.52 5.92
N TYR A 80 4.22 -6.41 6.67
CA TYR A 80 3.66 -6.95 7.92
C TYR A 80 4.61 -6.72 9.09
N TYR A 81 4.01 -6.59 10.28
CA TYR A 81 4.67 -6.60 11.57
C TYR A 81 3.85 -7.50 12.49
N GLN A 82 4.40 -8.63 12.90
CA GLN A 82 3.72 -9.60 13.76
C GLN A 82 4.54 -9.86 15.01
N LYS A 83 3.86 -9.93 16.14
CA LYS A 83 4.50 -10.21 17.42
C LYS A 83 4.84 -11.70 17.50
N GLU A 84 5.97 -12.03 18.10
CA GLU A 84 6.42 -13.42 18.21
C GLU A 84 5.58 -14.24 19.22
N ASP A 85 5.08 -13.60 20.29
CA ASP A 85 4.22 -14.27 21.29
C ASP A 85 2.76 -14.41 20.82
N GLN A 86 2.08 -15.45 21.32
CA GLN A 86 0.83 -15.98 20.73
C GLN A 86 -0.44 -15.64 21.52
N GLU A 87 -0.37 -14.88 22.62
CA GLU A 87 -1.56 -14.57 23.42
C GLU A 87 -2.30 -13.32 22.90
N SER A 88 -3.55 -13.53 22.47
CA SER A 88 -4.54 -12.54 21.97
C SER A 88 -3.97 -11.43 21.07
N ARG A 89 -4.03 -11.65 19.75
CA ARG A 89 -3.52 -10.70 18.75
C ARG A 89 -4.67 -9.84 18.22
N THR A 90 -4.52 -8.53 18.33
CA THR A 90 -5.38 -7.63 17.56
C THR A 90 -4.69 -7.27 16.26
N HIS A 91 -5.33 -7.60 15.14
CA HIS A 91 -4.81 -7.33 13.80
C HIS A 91 -5.34 -5.98 13.30
N VAL A 92 -4.44 -5.15 12.79
CA VAL A 92 -4.74 -3.84 12.24
C VAL A 92 -4.32 -3.81 10.78
N ILE A 93 -5.30 -3.62 9.90
CA ILE A 93 -5.06 -3.45 8.47
C ILE A 93 -4.98 -1.94 8.19
N VAL A 94 -3.81 -1.49 7.79
CA VAL A 94 -3.53 -0.08 7.47
C VAL A 94 -3.68 0.12 5.97
N ILE A 95 -4.68 0.92 5.59
CA ILE A 95 -4.95 1.31 4.20
C ILE A 95 -4.46 2.74 4.01
N HIS A 96 -3.58 2.93 3.03
CA HIS A 96 -3.06 4.26 2.73
C HIS A 96 -4.00 5.09 1.87
N GLY A 97 -3.81 6.41 1.89
CA GLY A 97 -4.55 7.34 1.04
C GLY A 97 -4.16 7.26 -0.43
N TRP A 98 -5.08 7.71 -1.29
CA TRP A 98 -4.85 7.83 -2.73
C TRP A 98 -3.66 8.74 -3.03
N ARG A 99 -2.85 8.37 -4.03
CA ARG A 99 -1.66 9.11 -4.48
C ARG A 99 -0.60 9.31 -3.40
N MET A 100 -0.51 8.41 -2.43
CA MET A 100 0.66 8.31 -1.56
C MET A 100 1.86 7.76 -2.35
N ASP A 101 3.08 8.20 -2.01
CA ASP A 101 4.31 7.81 -2.73
C ASP A 101 5.12 6.70 -2.04
N ASN A 102 4.96 6.54 -0.72
CA ASN A 102 5.50 5.43 0.07
C ASN A 102 4.75 5.26 1.40
N MET A 103 5.12 4.25 2.19
CA MET A 103 4.52 3.97 3.50
C MET A 103 5.16 4.74 4.67
N ASP A 104 6.24 5.49 4.44
CA ASP A 104 7.08 6.06 5.50
C ASP A 104 6.29 6.99 6.41
N ARG A 105 5.40 7.81 5.82
CA ARG A 105 4.57 8.73 6.61
C ARG A 105 3.63 7.99 7.56
N LEU A 106 3.02 6.88 7.13
CA LEU A 106 2.12 6.10 7.98
C LEU A 106 2.91 5.35 9.04
N LYS A 107 4.06 4.77 8.66
CA LYS A 107 4.97 4.11 9.62
C LYS A 107 5.39 5.08 10.72
N ASN A 108 5.89 6.26 10.37
CA ASN A 108 6.35 7.25 11.34
C ASN A 108 5.23 7.78 12.26
N LEU A 109 3.97 7.71 11.84
CA LEU A 109 2.83 8.17 12.65
C LEU A 109 2.27 7.09 13.57
N PHE A 110 2.34 5.82 13.15
CA PHE A 110 1.54 4.76 13.75
C PHE A 110 2.37 3.57 14.22
N LEU A 111 3.45 3.22 13.53
CA LEU A 111 4.15 1.94 13.72
C LEU A 111 4.54 1.71 15.18
N ASP A 112 5.30 2.63 15.76
CA ASP A 112 5.85 2.47 17.11
C ASP A 112 4.73 2.40 18.16
N SER A 113 3.75 3.31 18.11
CA SER A 113 2.64 3.32 19.08
C SER A 113 1.77 2.06 19.03
N PHE A 114 1.54 1.51 17.83
CA PHE A 114 0.81 0.25 17.68
C PHE A 114 1.67 -0.95 18.12
N MET A 115 2.98 -0.95 17.84
CA MET A 115 3.89 -2.01 18.30
C MET A 115 4.06 -2.03 19.82
N GLU A 116 4.18 -0.86 20.46
CA GLU A 116 4.20 -0.74 21.92
C GLU A 116 2.93 -1.29 22.57
N SER A 117 1.80 -1.17 21.86
CA SER A 117 0.50 -1.70 22.29
C SER A 117 0.24 -3.14 21.83
N ALA A 118 1.27 -3.86 21.38
CA ALA A 118 1.24 -5.27 20.99
C ALA A 118 0.29 -5.61 19.82
N TYR A 119 0.00 -4.66 18.92
CA TYR A 119 -0.79 -4.93 17.71
C TYR A 119 0.03 -5.60 16.62
N GLU A 120 -0.63 -6.44 15.81
CA GLU A 120 -0.08 -6.89 14.52
C GLU A 120 -0.57 -5.97 13.40
N LEU A 121 0.36 -5.51 12.57
CA LEU A 121 0.08 -4.49 11.55
C LEU A 121 0.30 -5.06 10.15
N TYR A 122 -0.62 -4.73 9.24
CA TYR A 122 -0.55 -5.08 7.83
C TYR A 122 -0.77 -3.83 6.98
N PHE A 123 0.28 -3.32 6.35
CA PHE A 123 0.21 -2.17 5.45
C PHE A 123 -0.05 -2.68 4.03
N VAL A 124 -1.26 -2.43 3.52
CA VAL A 124 -1.70 -2.91 2.21
C VAL A 124 -1.23 -1.95 1.12
N THR A 125 -0.56 -2.44 0.07
CA THR A 125 -0.36 -1.63 -1.14
C THR A 125 -1.61 -1.68 -2.02
N LEU A 126 -2.26 -0.52 -2.21
CA LEU A 126 -3.42 -0.40 -3.09
C LEU A 126 -3.05 -0.65 -4.56
N PRO A 127 -4.01 -1.09 -5.41
CA PRO A 127 -3.80 -1.19 -6.85
C PRO A 127 -3.25 0.12 -7.45
N TYR A 128 -2.37 0.02 -8.44
CA TYR A 128 -1.74 1.16 -9.13
C TYR A 128 -0.91 2.09 -8.22
N HIS A 129 -0.44 1.61 -7.06
CA HIS A 129 0.48 2.33 -6.18
C HIS A 129 1.78 1.54 -5.96
N PHE A 130 2.86 2.26 -5.67
CA PHE A 130 4.20 1.71 -5.39
C PHE A 130 4.67 0.65 -6.41
N ASP A 131 4.88 -0.58 -5.96
CA ASP A 131 5.30 -1.76 -6.72
C ASP A 131 4.17 -2.37 -7.56
N ARG A 132 2.93 -1.89 -7.41
CA ARG A 132 1.75 -2.32 -8.19
C ARG A 132 1.41 -1.38 -9.35
N VAL A 133 2.35 -0.52 -9.77
CA VAL A 133 2.26 0.30 -10.98
C VAL A 133 2.81 -0.48 -12.18
N GLU A 134 2.07 -0.55 -13.28
CA GLU A 134 2.55 -1.21 -14.51
C GLU A 134 3.66 -0.39 -15.20
N ASP A 135 4.66 -1.09 -15.76
CA ASP A 135 5.71 -0.46 -16.57
C ASP A 135 5.10 0.06 -17.88
N GLY A 136 4.83 1.36 -17.93
CA GLY A 136 4.20 2.01 -19.09
C GLY A 136 3.37 3.24 -18.72
N ASP A 137 3.01 3.39 -17.44
CA ASP A 137 2.27 4.56 -16.97
C ASP A 137 3.25 5.71 -16.63
N PHE A 138 3.55 6.54 -17.64
CA PHE A 138 4.62 7.56 -17.68
C PHE A 138 4.53 8.69 -16.62
N GLY A 139 3.60 8.64 -15.66
CA GLY A 139 3.39 9.70 -14.66
C GLY A 139 4.21 9.59 -13.36
N TRP A 140 4.72 8.42 -13.01
CA TRP A 140 5.17 8.15 -11.61
C TRP A 140 6.63 7.77 -11.44
N ARG A 141 7.39 7.66 -12.54
CA ARG A 141 8.78 7.18 -12.52
C ARG A 141 9.79 8.07 -11.75
N ILE A 142 9.40 9.24 -11.25
CA ILE A 142 10.33 10.20 -10.66
C ILE A 142 10.54 10.03 -9.13
N TYR A 143 9.70 9.28 -8.38
CA TYR A 143 9.82 9.28 -6.90
C TYR A 143 9.72 7.91 -6.20
N GLY A 144 9.82 6.80 -6.93
CA GLY A 144 9.90 5.46 -6.31
C GLY A 144 11.28 5.21 -5.70
N ASN A 145 11.33 5.05 -4.37
CA ASN A 145 12.52 4.72 -3.60
C ASN A 145 13.26 3.50 -4.22
N ARG A 146 14.60 3.57 -4.35
CA ARG A 146 15.41 2.54 -5.02
C ARG A 146 15.35 1.18 -4.33
N GLU A 147 15.06 1.14 -3.03
CA GLU A 147 14.98 -0.10 -2.25
C GLU A 147 13.86 -1.03 -2.71
N TYR A 148 12.69 -0.51 -3.09
CA TYR A 148 11.57 -1.35 -3.54
C TYR A 148 11.79 -1.91 -4.95
N LYS A 149 12.42 -1.15 -5.85
CA LYS A 149 12.73 -1.62 -7.21
C LYS A 149 13.83 -2.68 -7.25
N ALA A 150 14.76 -2.68 -6.30
CA ALA A 150 15.81 -3.70 -6.22
C ALA A 150 15.22 -5.08 -5.84
N ASN A 151 14.27 -5.11 -4.90
CA ASN A 151 13.63 -6.36 -4.47
C ASN A 151 12.67 -6.95 -5.52
N ALA A 152 11.96 -6.10 -6.28
CA ALA A 152 11.11 -6.59 -7.36
C ALA A 152 11.92 -7.29 -8.46
N ARG A 153 13.08 -6.76 -8.88
CA ARG A 153 13.88 -7.39 -9.96
C ARG A 153 14.48 -8.73 -9.57
N GLY A 154 14.79 -8.97 -8.30
CA GLY A 154 15.29 -10.28 -7.83
C GLY A 154 14.22 -11.39 -7.81
N LEU A 155 12.94 -11.02 -7.85
CA LEU A 155 11.81 -11.97 -7.83
C LEU A 155 11.44 -12.51 -9.23
N TRP A 156 11.85 -11.83 -10.30
CA TRP A 156 11.43 -12.17 -11.68
C TRP A 156 12.56 -12.66 -12.59
N SER A 157 13.79 -12.79 -12.07
CA SER A 157 14.94 -13.33 -12.84
C SER A 157 15.07 -14.86 -12.79
N ASN A 158 14.18 -15.56 -12.09
CA ASN A 158 14.15 -17.03 -11.98
C ASN A 158 12.80 -17.61 -12.42
N CYS A 159 12.28 -17.17 -13.55
CA CYS A 159 11.21 -17.84 -14.31
C CYS A 159 11.65 -17.98 -15.76
#